data_AF-A0A536PHC8-F1
#
_entry.id   AF-A0A536PHC8-F1
#
_cell.length_a   1.000
_cell.length_b   1.000
_cell.length_c   1.000
_cell.angle_alpha   90.00
_cell.angle_beta   90.00
_cell.angle_gamma   90.00
#
_symmetry.space_group_name_H-M   'P 1'
#
loop_
_entity.id
_entity.type
_entity.pdbx_description
1 polymer ?
#
loop_
_entity_poly.entity_id
_entity_poly.type
_entity_poly.pdbx_seq_one_letter_code
_entity_poly.pdbx_strand_id
1 'polypeptide(L)'
;MTHRFLIRYSIQRWEDGKWFYGIFLVVLCGLIAIKLVLHQPVTFLWWYVLGVDVILLVSLYLFRLTSYLETGPDGLSIHYMFRRARLPYEALTKVRKQPLDVAFQPADRRRYVNRFVRRLSREPAVYIRIDKRQPDLIAQTERRLGQRLVAGPDVVLPITDIDTFIGEMKGRLRG
;
A
#
# COMPACT_ATOMS: atom_id res chain seq x y z
N MET A 1 19.57 -2.37 12.65
CA MET A 1 19.42 -2.37 11.17
C MET A 1 17.97 -2.07 10.84
N THR A 2 17.72 -1.16 9.91
CA THR A 2 16.39 -0.77 9.42
C THR A 2 16.05 -1.59 8.19
N HIS A 3 15.08 -2.51 8.31
CA HIS A 3 14.59 -3.27 7.16
C HIS A 3 13.25 -2.72 6.67
N ARG A 4 13.11 -2.63 5.34
CA ARG A 4 11.92 -2.11 4.68
C ARG A 4 11.21 -3.23 3.93
N PHE A 5 9.93 -3.40 4.21
CA PHE A 5 9.05 -4.38 3.58
C PHE A 5 7.99 -3.63 2.78
N LEU A 6 7.92 -3.85 1.47
CA LEU A 6 6.97 -3.17 0.59
C LEU A 6 5.56 -3.69 0.81
N ILE A 7 4.57 -2.79 0.82
CA ILE A 7 3.15 -3.16 0.96
C ILE A 7 2.62 -3.65 -0.40
N ARG A 8 2.16 -4.90 -0.48
CA ARG A 8 1.69 -5.54 -1.72
C ARG A 8 0.52 -4.82 -2.37
N TYR A 9 -0.29 -4.12 -1.58
CA TYR A 9 -1.39 -3.32 -2.14
C TYR A 9 -0.92 -2.24 -3.12
N SER A 10 0.24 -1.62 -2.86
CA SER A 10 0.78 -0.58 -3.75
C SER A 10 1.42 -1.19 -5.00
N ILE A 11 2.07 -2.34 -4.86
CA ILE A 11 2.64 -3.11 -5.97
C ILE A 11 1.54 -3.57 -6.93
N GLN A 12 0.46 -4.16 -6.43
CA GLN A 12 -0.60 -4.65 -7.30
C GLN A 12 -1.32 -3.54 -8.05
N ARG A 13 -1.50 -2.37 -7.41
CA ARG A 13 -2.10 -1.22 -8.08
C ARG A 13 -1.23 -0.68 -9.21
N TRP A 14 0.09 -0.76 -9.06
CA TRP A 14 1.05 -0.47 -10.12
C TRP A 14 1.02 -1.54 -11.22
N GLU A 15 1.03 -2.82 -10.88
CA GLU A 15 1.01 -3.92 -11.85
C GLU A 15 -0.26 -3.92 -12.72
N ASP A 16 -1.43 -3.63 -12.11
CA ASP A 16 -2.69 -3.52 -12.83
C ASP A 16 -2.77 -2.22 -13.66
N GLY A 17 -2.16 -1.12 -13.20
CA GLY A 17 -2.20 0.19 -13.88
C GLY A 17 -1.17 0.38 -14.98
N LYS A 18 0.05 -0.18 -14.83
CA LYS A 18 1.20 0.12 -15.70
C LYS A 18 0.95 -0.26 -17.16
N TRP A 19 0.22 -1.35 -17.41
CA TRP A 19 -0.08 -1.79 -18.77
C TRP A 19 -1.12 -0.90 -19.43
N PHE A 20 -2.20 -0.57 -18.71
CA PHE A 20 -3.26 0.27 -19.24
C PHE A 20 -2.77 1.68 -19.54
N TYR A 21 -2.20 2.36 -18.55
CA TYR A 21 -1.71 3.73 -18.73
C TYR A 21 -0.42 3.79 -19.56
N GLY A 22 0.45 2.78 -19.46
CA GLY A 22 1.68 2.72 -20.25
C GLY A 22 1.41 2.55 -21.75
N ILE A 23 0.51 1.63 -22.14
CA ILE A 23 0.12 1.48 -23.55
C ILE A 23 -0.59 2.75 -24.03
N PHE A 24 -1.50 3.29 -23.23
CA PHE A 24 -2.22 4.52 -23.59
C PHE A 24 -1.27 5.69 -23.84
N LEU A 25 -0.26 5.88 -22.96
CA LEU A 25 0.77 6.90 -23.11
C LEU A 25 1.61 6.68 -24.39
N VAL A 26 2.03 5.45 -24.68
CA VAL A 26 2.79 5.14 -25.90
C VAL A 26 1.97 5.44 -27.16
N VAL A 27 0.70 5.06 -27.19
CA VAL A 27 -0.21 5.34 -28.30
C VAL A 27 -0.42 6.85 -28.47
N LEU A 28 -0.62 7.58 -27.36
CA LEU A 28 -0.80 9.04 -27.39
C LEU A 28 0.44 9.76 -27.91
N CYS A 29 1.63 9.36 -27.45
CA CYS A 29 2.91 9.87 -27.98
C CYS A 29 3.06 9.58 -29.48
N GLY A 30 2.70 8.37 -29.93
CA GLY A 30 2.72 8.01 -31.34
C GLY A 30 1.78 8.87 -32.20
N LEU A 31 0.56 9.11 -31.73
CA LEU A 31 -0.41 9.97 -32.42
C LEU A 31 0.07 11.43 -32.51
N ILE A 32 0.67 11.96 -31.43
CA ILE A 32 1.26 13.31 -31.44
C ILE A 32 2.43 13.37 -32.43
N ALA A 33 3.33 12.38 -32.42
CA ALA A 33 4.45 12.33 -33.35
C ALA A 33 4.00 12.27 -34.81
N ILE A 34 3.00 11.43 -35.13
CA ILE A 34 2.40 11.35 -36.48
C ILE A 34 1.81 12.70 -36.89
N LYS A 35 1.08 13.38 -36.00
CA LYS A 35 0.53 14.71 -36.27
C LYS A 35 1.62 15.75 -36.53
N LEU A 36 2.72 15.72 -35.79
CA LEU A 36 3.86 16.61 -35.99
C LEU A 36 4.53 16.37 -37.35
N VAL A 37 4.73 15.10 -37.73
CA VAL A 37 5.28 14.74 -39.06
C VAL A 37 4.35 15.18 -40.19
N LEU A 38 3.04 14.99 -40.02
CA LEU A 38 2.01 15.42 -40.97
C LEU A 38 1.71 16.94 -40.91
N HIS A 39 2.48 17.72 -40.14
CA HIS A 39 2.31 19.16 -39.94
C HIS A 39 0.87 19.57 -39.55
N GLN A 40 0.14 18.68 -38.87
CA GLN A 40 -1.19 18.98 -38.36
C GLN A 40 -1.12 19.77 -37.05
N PRO A 41 -2.05 20.69 -36.79
CA PRO A 41 -2.07 21.44 -35.54
C PRO A 41 -2.31 20.49 -34.37
N VAL A 42 -1.33 20.43 -33.46
CA VAL A 42 -1.47 19.80 -32.16
C VAL A 42 -2.05 20.85 -31.21
N THR A 43 -3.32 20.70 -30.87
CA THR A 43 -3.98 21.62 -29.94
C THR A 43 -3.44 21.42 -28.52
N PHE A 44 -3.56 22.46 -27.69
CA PHE A 44 -3.19 22.44 -26.26
C PHE A 44 -3.80 21.25 -25.50
N LEU A 45 -4.99 20.80 -25.90
CA LEU A 45 -5.67 19.64 -25.33
C LEU A 45 -4.81 18.36 -25.37
N TRP A 46 -4.04 18.13 -26.44
CA TRP A 46 -3.20 16.93 -26.55
C TRP A 46 -2.06 16.92 -25.54
N TRP A 47 -1.41 18.07 -25.34
CA TRP A 47 -0.39 18.24 -24.31
C TRP A 47 -0.96 18.11 -22.91
N TYR A 48 -2.17 18.62 -22.69
CA TYR A 48 -2.87 18.47 -21.42
C TYR A 48 -3.16 17.00 -21.09
N VAL A 49 -3.73 16.24 -22.03
CA VAL A 49 -4.02 14.81 -21.84
C VAL A 49 -2.74 14.03 -21.56
N LEU A 50 -1.67 14.28 -22.35
CA LEU A 50 -0.37 13.64 -22.12
C LEU A 50 0.19 13.97 -20.73
N GLY A 51 0.10 15.22 -20.31
CA GLY A 51 0.52 15.65 -18.98
C GLY A 51 -0.24 14.94 -17.86
N VAL A 52 -1.57 14.81 -17.99
CA VAL A 52 -2.41 14.11 -17.02
C VAL A 52 -2.04 12.63 -16.91
N ASP A 53 -1.84 11.94 -18.04
CA ASP A 53 -1.44 10.53 -18.07
C ASP A 53 -0.06 10.31 -17.42
N VAL A 54 0.92 11.18 -17.73
CA VAL A 54 2.25 11.16 -17.10
C VAL A 54 2.13 11.35 -15.60
N ILE A 55 1.39 12.36 -15.16
CA ILE A 55 1.19 12.65 -13.72
C ILE A 55 0.55 11.47 -13.02
N LEU A 56 -0.42 10.80 -13.65
CA LEU A 56 -1.12 9.67 -13.07
C LEU A 56 -0.19 8.44 -12.94
N LEU A 57 0.59 8.12 -13.98
CA LEU A 57 1.61 7.08 -13.95
C LEU A 57 2.67 7.35 -12.87
N VAL A 58 3.20 8.57 -12.81
CA VAL A 58 4.19 8.98 -11.81
C VAL A 58 3.59 8.89 -10.41
N SER A 59 2.32 9.29 -10.23
CA SER A 59 1.64 9.20 -8.94
C SER A 59 1.47 7.74 -8.47
N LEU A 60 1.13 6.83 -9.38
CA LEU A 60 1.04 5.39 -9.08
C LEU A 60 2.42 4.79 -8.75
N TYR A 61 3.46 5.23 -9.46
CA TYR A 61 4.84 4.82 -9.18
C TYR A 61 5.33 5.32 -7.82
N LEU A 62 5.09 6.59 -7.51
CA LEU A 62 5.39 7.17 -6.19
C LEU A 62 4.60 6.49 -5.09
N PHE A 63 3.34 6.11 -5.33
CA PHE A 63 2.53 5.33 -4.38
C PHE A 63 3.18 3.99 -4.04
N ARG A 64 3.78 3.32 -5.02
CA ARG A 64 4.56 2.09 -4.81
C ARG A 64 5.79 2.34 -3.93
N LEU A 65 6.55 3.41 -4.20
CA LEU A 65 7.79 3.72 -3.47
C LEU A 65 7.55 4.20 -2.04
N THR A 66 6.45 4.90 -1.79
CA THR A 66 6.13 5.52 -0.49
C THR A 66 5.33 4.61 0.44
N SER A 67 4.93 3.43 -0.02
CA SER A 67 4.13 2.48 0.78
C SER A 67 4.98 1.30 1.25
N TYR A 68 5.59 1.47 2.42
CA TYR A 68 6.47 0.48 3.03
C TYR A 68 6.26 0.39 4.55
N LEU A 69 6.57 -0.78 5.08
CA LEU A 69 6.70 -1.04 6.51
C LEU A 69 8.19 -1.03 6.85
N GLU A 70 8.60 -0.23 7.82
CA GLU A 70 9.99 -0.11 8.25
C GLU A 70 10.15 -0.59 9.70
N THR A 71 11.07 -1.51 9.93
CA THR A 71 11.44 -2.00 11.27
C THR A 71 12.56 -1.12 11.83
N GLY A 72 12.23 -0.20 12.75
CA GLY A 72 13.19 0.66 13.45
C GLY A 72 13.68 0.05 14.76
N PRO A 73 14.70 0.63 15.42
CA PRO A 73 15.15 0.21 16.75
C PRO A 73 14.08 0.42 17.83
N ASP A 74 13.33 1.52 17.77
CA ASP A 74 12.35 1.90 18.81
C ASP A 74 10.91 1.44 18.51
N GLY A 75 10.66 0.89 17.32
CA GLY A 75 9.32 0.45 16.92
C GLY A 75 9.15 0.22 15.43
N LEU A 76 7.90 -0.03 15.04
CA LEU A 76 7.47 -0.18 13.65
C LEU A 76 6.96 1.13 13.10
N SER A 77 7.47 1.53 11.93
CA SER A 77 6.93 2.65 11.17
C SER A 77 6.17 2.11 9.96
N ILE A 78 4.88 2.43 9.88
CA ILE A 78 4.03 2.11 8.75
C ILE A 78 3.89 3.38 7.93
N HIS A 79 4.39 3.35 6.71
CA HIS A 79 4.21 4.41 5.73
C HIS A 79 3.28 3.90 4.63
N TYR A 80 2.16 4.59 4.46
CA TYR A 80 1.17 4.28 3.44
C TYR A 80 0.83 5.57 2.70
N MET A 81 1.59 5.83 1.63
CA MET A 81 1.51 7.06 0.84
C MET A 81 1.78 8.31 1.70
N PHE A 82 0.74 9.10 2.02
CA PHE A 82 0.83 10.29 2.87
C PHE A 82 0.55 10.00 4.35
N ARG A 83 0.16 8.77 4.68
CA ARG A 83 -0.19 8.38 6.05
C ARG A 83 1.00 7.71 6.71
N ARG A 84 1.37 8.18 7.89
CA ARG A 84 2.44 7.58 8.71
C ARG A 84 1.91 7.22 10.09
N ALA A 85 2.09 5.97 10.49
CA ALA A 85 1.87 5.54 11.86
C ALA A 85 3.15 4.96 12.43
N ARG A 86 3.41 5.26 13.71
CA ARG A 86 4.51 4.64 14.46
C ARG A 86 3.88 3.81 15.57
N LEU A 87 4.31 2.57 15.69
CA LEU A 87 3.86 1.61 16.68
C LEU A 87 5.08 1.21 17.52
N PRO A 88 5.17 1.64 18.79
CA PRO A 88 6.25 1.22 19.68
C PRO A 88 6.13 -0.27 20.00
N TYR A 89 7.26 -0.97 20.16
CA TYR A 89 7.26 -2.43 20.42
C TYR A 89 6.53 -2.80 21.72
N GLU A 90 6.61 -1.95 22.74
CA GLU A 90 5.93 -2.13 24.03
C GLU A 90 4.40 -2.21 23.90
N ALA A 91 3.84 -1.55 22.88
CA ALA A 91 2.41 -1.58 22.61
C ALA A 91 1.98 -2.80 21.78
N LEU A 92 2.90 -3.69 21.40
CA LEU A 92 2.62 -4.83 20.54
C LEU A 92 2.53 -6.12 21.34
N THR A 93 1.36 -6.74 21.31
CA THR A 93 1.12 -8.00 22.02
C THR A 93 1.48 -9.22 21.18
N LYS A 94 1.21 -9.18 19.87
CA LYS A 94 1.35 -10.36 19.00
C LYS A 94 1.53 -9.99 17.54
N VAL A 95 2.43 -10.69 16.87
CA VAL A 95 2.56 -10.65 15.40
C VAL A 95 2.27 -12.03 14.84
N ARG A 96 1.39 -12.12 13.84
CA ARG A 96 1.04 -13.40 13.19
C ARG A 96 0.89 -13.26 11.67
N LYS A 97 1.17 -14.35 10.96
CA LYS A 97 0.85 -14.54 9.54
C LYS A 97 -0.57 -15.05 9.42
N GLN A 98 -1.44 -14.36 8.69
CA GLN A 98 -2.77 -14.87 8.35
C GLN A 98 -3.14 -14.42 6.92
N PRO A 99 -3.99 -15.17 6.21
CA PRO A 99 -4.47 -14.75 4.90
C PRO A 99 -5.32 -13.48 5.05
N LEU A 100 -5.14 -12.54 4.12
CA LEU A 100 -5.76 -11.22 4.18
C LEU A 100 -7.29 -11.27 4.28
N ASP A 101 -7.92 -12.31 3.72
CA ASP A 101 -9.37 -12.51 3.75
C ASP A 101 -9.94 -12.54 5.18
N VAL A 102 -9.19 -13.07 6.15
CA VAL A 102 -9.63 -13.19 7.55
C VAL A 102 -9.93 -11.83 8.17
N ALA A 103 -9.22 -10.77 7.75
CA ALA A 103 -9.48 -9.42 8.24
C ALA A 103 -10.81 -8.84 7.72
N PHE A 104 -11.30 -9.33 6.59
CA PHE A 104 -12.48 -8.81 5.90
C PHE A 104 -13.72 -9.72 6.02
N GLN A 105 -13.61 -10.83 6.74
CA GLN A 105 -14.75 -11.70 7.07
C GLN A 105 -15.87 -10.98 7.85
N PRO A 106 -15.60 -10.06 8.81
CA PRO A 106 -16.66 -9.33 9.50
C PRO A 106 -17.53 -8.52 8.53
N ALA A 107 -18.85 -8.57 8.73
CA ALA A 107 -19.85 -7.98 7.82
C ALA A 107 -19.58 -6.49 7.53
N ASP A 108 -19.19 -5.72 8.55
CA ASP A 108 -18.91 -4.29 8.45
C ASP A 108 -17.73 -3.94 7.55
N ARG A 109 -16.82 -4.89 7.32
CA ARG A 109 -15.58 -4.68 6.56
C ARG A 109 -15.65 -5.20 5.14
N ARG A 110 -16.69 -5.96 4.77
CA ARG A 110 -16.92 -6.41 3.38
C ARG A 110 -17.02 -5.24 2.40
N ARG A 111 -17.49 -4.06 2.86
CA ARG A 111 -17.55 -2.83 2.05
C ARG A 111 -16.19 -2.35 1.53
N TYR A 112 -15.10 -2.75 2.18
CA TYR A 112 -13.74 -2.38 1.77
C TYR A 112 -13.10 -3.37 0.79
N VAL A 113 -13.79 -4.48 0.50
CA VAL A 113 -13.32 -5.54 -0.40
C VAL A 113 -13.67 -5.16 -1.85
N ASN A 114 -12.75 -4.45 -2.51
CA ASN A 114 -12.84 -4.23 -3.96
C ASN A 114 -12.26 -5.44 -4.73
N ARG A 115 -12.47 -5.51 -6.06
CA ARG A 115 -11.89 -6.51 -6.98
C ARG A 115 -10.38 -6.71 -6.77
N PHE A 116 -9.65 -5.64 -6.51
CA PHE A 116 -8.23 -5.68 -6.17
C PHE A 116 -7.97 -6.42 -4.86
N VAL A 117 -8.70 -6.08 -3.78
CA VAL A 117 -8.57 -6.75 -2.47
C VAL A 117 -8.94 -8.23 -2.57
N ARG A 118 -9.93 -8.59 -3.39
CA ARG A 118 -10.27 -10.00 -3.66
C ARG A 118 -9.14 -10.79 -4.32
N ARG A 119 -8.31 -10.15 -5.15
CA ARG A 119 -7.12 -10.80 -5.72
C ARG A 119 -6.04 -11.04 -4.66
N LEU A 120 -5.83 -10.09 -3.75
CA LEU A 120 -4.91 -10.23 -2.61
C LEU A 120 -5.46 -11.05 -1.44
N SER A 121 -6.74 -11.41 -1.41
CA SER A 121 -7.36 -11.98 -0.21
C SER A 121 -6.73 -13.32 0.19
N ARG A 122 -6.25 -14.08 -0.80
CA ARG A 122 -5.54 -15.35 -0.63
C ARG A 122 -4.06 -15.18 -0.29
N GLU A 123 -3.51 -13.98 -0.46
CA GLU A 123 -2.12 -13.72 -0.14
C GLU A 123 -1.92 -13.59 1.37
N PRO A 124 -0.75 -14.01 1.88
CA PRO A 124 -0.43 -13.84 3.28
C PRO A 124 -0.32 -12.35 3.63
N ALA A 125 -0.81 -11.99 4.80
CA ALA A 125 -0.68 -10.66 5.40
C ALA A 125 -0.17 -10.78 6.85
N VAL A 126 0.46 -9.71 7.31
CA VAL A 126 0.90 -9.59 8.70
C VAL A 126 -0.19 -8.95 9.51
N TYR A 127 -0.49 -9.56 10.65
CA TYR A 127 -1.40 -9.06 11.65
C TYR A 127 -0.58 -8.68 12.87
N ILE A 128 -0.51 -7.37 13.11
CA ILE A 128 0.20 -6.76 14.23
C ILE A 128 -0.85 -6.36 15.25
N ARG A 129 -0.93 -7.08 16.36
CA ARG A 129 -1.89 -6.82 17.43
C ARG A 129 -1.33 -5.81 18.41
N ILE A 130 -2.03 -4.69 18.54
CA ILE A 130 -1.79 -3.66 19.55
C ILE A 130 -2.43 -4.11 20.87
N ASP A 131 -1.81 -3.76 21.99
CA ASP A 131 -2.37 -3.99 23.32
C ASP A 131 -3.72 -3.28 23.47
N LYS A 132 -4.73 -4.04 23.86
CA LYS A 132 -6.09 -3.54 24.11
C LYS A 132 -6.13 -2.52 25.26
N ARG A 133 -5.13 -2.53 26.14
CA ARG A 133 -5.01 -1.57 27.24
C ARG A 133 -4.63 -0.15 26.78
N GLN A 134 -4.27 0.02 25.51
CA GLN A 134 -3.94 1.33 24.92
C GLN A 134 -4.97 1.73 23.84
N PRO A 135 -6.24 2.01 24.21
CA PRO A 135 -7.30 2.35 23.25
C PRO A 135 -6.99 3.63 22.46
N ASP A 136 -6.28 4.58 23.06
CA ASP A 136 -5.88 5.82 22.40
C ASP A 136 -4.91 5.58 21.23
N LEU A 137 -3.99 4.62 21.40
CA LEU A 137 -3.03 4.27 20.35
C LEU A 137 -3.73 3.55 19.19
N ILE A 138 -4.73 2.70 19.50
CA ILE A 138 -5.58 2.05 18.50
C ILE A 138 -6.36 3.10 17.71
N ALA A 139 -7.06 4.02 18.40
CA ALA A 139 -7.85 5.07 17.77
C ALA A 139 -6.99 6.03 16.92
N GLN A 140 -5.80 6.42 17.41
CA GLN A 140 -4.85 7.23 16.63
C GLN A 140 -4.36 6.48 15.39
N THR A 141 -4.06 5.19 15.52
CA THR A 141 -3.60 4.36 14.40
C THR A 141 -4.72 4.19 13.37
N GLU A 142 -5.97 3.98 13.80
CA GLU A 142 -7.13 3.90 12.93
C GLU A 142 -7.40 5.23 12.21
N ARG A 143 -7.31 6.38 12.91
CA ARG A 143 -7.45 7.70 12.27
C ARG A 143 -6.37 7.96 11.23
N ARG A 144 -5.12 7.59 11.52
CA ARG A 144 -3.99 7.81 10.61
C ARG A 144 -3.97 6.86 9.44
N LEU A 145 -4.02 5.55 9.65
CA LEU A 145 -3.93 4.53 8.58
C LEU A 145 -5.27 4.26 7.91
N GLY A 146 -6.38 4.44 8.62
CA GLY A 146 -7.73 4.20 8.15
C GLY A 146 -8.26 2.80 8.51
N GLN A 147 -9.58 2.70 8.60
CA GLN A 147 -10.36 1.47 8.90
C GLN A 147 -10.11 0.30 7.95
N ARG A 148 -9.43 0.53 6.82
CA ARG A 148 -9.07 -0.53 5.89
C ARG A 148 -7.86 -1.34 6.34
N LEU A 149 -6.87 -0.68 6.94
CA LEU A 149 -5.62 -1.30 7.41
C LEU A 149 -5.69 -1.67 8.89
N VAL A 150 -6.65 -1.12 9.63
CA VAL A 150 -6.83 -1.37 11.07
C VAL A 150 -8.16 -2.09 11.30
N ALA A 151 -8.11 -3.19 12.04
CA ALA A 151 -9.22 -4.08 12.37
C ALA A 151 -9.37 -4.16 13.90
N GLY A 152 -9.95 -3.10 14.50
CA GLY A 152 -9.93 -2.93 15.95
C GLY A 152 -8.48 -2.87 16.45
N PRO A 153 -8.02 -3.78 17.34
CA PRO A 153 -6.64 -3.78 17.83
C PRO A 153 -5.63 -4.36 16.84
N ASP A 154 -6.07 -5.02 15.76
CA ASP A 154 -5.18 -5.70 14.81
C ASP A 154 -4.89 -4.79 13.60
N VAL A 155 -3.64 -4.45 13.37
CA VAL A 155 -3.17 -3.77 12.15
C VAL A 155 -2.81 -4.83 11.12
N VAL A 156 -3.45 -4.77 9.95
CA VAL A 156 -3.37 -5.77 8.89
C VAL A 156 -2.66 -5.18 7.67
N LEU A 157 -1.47 -5.71 7.38
CA LEU A 157 -0.63 -5.22 6.29
C LEU A 157 -0.21 -6.38 5.39
N PRO A 158 -0.64 -6.39 4.12
CA PRO A 158 -0.09 -7.32 3.14
C PRO A 158 1.30 -6.80 2.73
N ILE A 159 2.37 -7.45 3.18
CA ILE A 159 3.75 -7.06 2.88
C ILE A 159 4.47 -8.13 2.05
N THR A 160 5.57 -7.72 1.42
CA THR A 160 6.58 -8.62 0.85
C THR A 160 7.41 -9.25 1.97
N ASP A 161 7.95 -10.45 1.73
CA ASP A 161 8.88 -11.16 2.63
C ASP A 161 8.41 -11.30 4.10
N ILE A 162 7.17 -11.76 4.26
CA ILE A 162 6.50 -11.91 5.56
C ILE A 162 7.28 -12.82 6.53
N ASP A 163 7.88 -13.88 6.01
CA ASP A 163 8.59 -14.85 6.86
C ASP A 163 9.84 -14.22 7.48
N THR A 164 10.56 -13.39 6.72
CA THR A 164 11.67 -12.56 7.21
C THR A 164 11.20 -11.58 8.29
N PHE A 165 10.10 -10.86 8.02
CA PHE A 165 9.52 -9.93 8.98
C PHE A 165 9.12 -10.59 10.31
N ILE A 166 8.46 -11.75 10.25
CA ILE A 166 8.06 -12.50 11.44
C ILE A 166 9.28 -13.01 12.20
N GLY A 167 10.33 -13.41 11.49
CA GLY A 167 11.63 -13.74 12.09
C GLY A 167 12.20 -12.59 12.91
N GLU A 168 12.28 -11.40 12.31
CA GLU A 168 12.76 -10.18 13.00
C GLU A 168 11.88 -9.85 14.23
N MET A 169 10.56 -9.92 14.09
CA MET A 169 9.64 -9.60 15.17
C MET A 169 9.68 -10.60 16.32
N LYS A 170 9.85 -11.90 16.05
CA LYS A 170 9.99 -12.92 17.09
C LYS A 170 11.23 -12.72 17.95
N GLY A 171 12.33 -12.27 17.35
CA GLY A 171 13.56 -11.95 18.08
C GLY A 171 13.38 -10.74 19.01
N ARG A 172 12.56 -9.76 18.61
CA ARG A 172 12.37 -8.49 19.35
C ARG A 172 11.24 -8.52 20.39
N LEU A 173 10.21 -9.36 20.20
CA LEU A 173 9.09 -9.50 21.13
C LEU A 173 9.33 -10.52 22.26
N ARG A 174 10.47 -11.22 22.24
CA ARG A 174 10.86 -12.22 23.25
C ARG A 174 11.94 -11.73 24.23
N GLY A 175 12.44 -10.50 24.05
CA GLY A 175 13.22 -9.79 25.06
C GLY A 175 12.31 -8.95 25.93
#